data_AF-A0A1F7LRX6-F1
#
_entry.id   AF-A0A1F7LRX6-F1
#
_cell.length_a   1.000
_cell.length_b   1.000
_cell.length_c   1.000
_cell.angle_alpha   90.00
_cell.angle_beta   90.00
_cell.angle_gamma   90.00
#
_symmetry.space_group_name_H-M   'P 1'
#
loop_
_entity.id
_entity.type
_entity.pdbx_description
1 polymer ?
#
loop_
_entity_poly.entity_id
_entity_poly.type
_entity_poly.pdbx_seq_one_letter_code
_entity_poly.pdbx_strand_id
1 'polypeptide(L)'
;MTLPIRTADELADPALEARWSARLAHPQMALLRRILRRFAERGGPVPVADLHGALPEREARAAQDALAALDADDLIRLAGDRIDLAYPFSAGPTPFALRLTGGRQRYAVCAIDALGIAPMLGEPVGIVSECHHCRMPLALSVMPDGPAPDAEGIMVWVGQREAGAHRIASSL
;
A
#
# COMPACT_ATOMS: atom_id res chain seq x y z
N MET A 1 -19.88 22.08 -9.73
CA MET A 1 -18.92 21.10 -10.26
C MET A 1 -19.58 19.74 -10.19
N THR A 2 -19.77 19.07 -11.32
CA THR A 2 -20.23 17.67 -11.35
C THR A 2 -19.03 16.76 -11.20
N LEU A 3 -19.10 15.82 -10.25
CA LEU A 3 -18.04 14.84 -10.04
C LEU A 3 -18.46 13.58 -10.81
N PRO A 4 -17.76 13.21 -11.90
CA PRO A 4 -18.16 12.06 -12.70
C PRO A 4 -17.96 10.78 -11.90
N ILE A 5 -19.00 9.96 -11.80
CA ILE A 5 -18.89 8.58 -11.32
C ILE A 5 -18.38 7.75 -12.48
N ARG A 6 -17.33 6.96 -12.24
CA ARG A 6 -16.71 6.08 -13.23
C ARG A 6 -16.53 4.69 -12.66
N THR A 7 -16.57 3.68 -13.52
CA THR A 7 -16.16 2.32 -13.17
C THR A 7 -14.64 2.22 -13.07
N ALA A 8 -14.13 1.14 -12.47
CA ALA A 8 -12.69 0.87 -12.45
C ALA A 8 -12.11 0.73 -13.87
N ASP A 9 -12.85 0.09 -14.79
CA ASP A 9 -12.44 -0.08 -16.19
C ASP A 9 -12.34 1.26 -16.93
N GLU A 10 -13.20 2.23 -16.60
CA GLU A 10 -13.16 3.60 -17.15
C GLU A 10 -12.02 4.46 -16.57
N LEU A 11 -11.42 4.02 -15.46
CA LEU A 11 -10.23 4.64 -14.87
C LEU A 11 -8.93 3.97 -15.33
N ALA A 12 -9.00 2.76 -15.89
CA ALA A 12 -7.85 2.08 -16.45
C ALA A 12 -7.39 2.82 -17.73
N ASP A 13 -6.11 3.17 -17.76
CA ASP A 13 -5.48 3.78 -18.93
C ASP A 13 -4.10 3.16 -19.20
N PRO A 14 -3.57 3.27 -20.43
CA PRO A 14 -2.27 2.69 -20.77
C PRO A 14 -1.10 3.22 -19.91
N ALA A 15 -1.20 4.44 -19.38
CA ALA A 15 -0.16 5.01 -18.52
C ALA A 15 -0.22 4.42 -17.10
N LEU A 16 -1.40 4.06 -16.58
CA LEU A 16 -1.55 3.29 -15.36
C LEU A 16 -0.93 1.89 -15.52
N GLU A 17 -1.26 1.19 -16.60
CA GLU A 17 -0.71 -0.14 -16.89
C GLU A 17 0.80 -0.14 -17.08
N ALA A 18 1.34 0.88 -17.76
CA ALA A 18 2.78 1.04 -17.92
C ALA A 18 3.49 1.29 -16.58
N ARG A 19 2.92 2.15 -15.71
CA ARG A 19 3.44 2.39 -14.36
C ARG A 19 3.40 1.12 -13.52
N TRP A 20 2.29 0.39 -13.57
CA TRP A 20 2.13 -0.89 -12.87
C TRP A 20 3.19 -1.91 -13.32
N SER A 21 3.35 -2.08 -14.64
CA SER A 21 4.34 -2.98 -15.23
C SER A 21 5.77 -2.60 -14.85
N ALA A 22 6.11 -1.31 -14.87
CA ALA A 22 7.42 -0.82 -14.46
C ALA A 22 7.70 -1.12 -12.97
N ARG A 23 6.70 -0.93 -12.10
CA ARG A 23 6.82 -1.30 -10.68
C ARG A 23 7.07 -2.80 -10.51
N LEU A 24 6.35 -3.65 -11.23
CA LEU A 24 6.54 -5.10 -11.18
C LEU A 24 7.92 -5.55 -11.69
N ALA A 25 8.50 -4.81 -12.63
CA ALA A 25 9.83 -5.05 -13.19
C ALA A 25 10.98 -4.41 -12.38
N HIS A 26 10.68 -3.73 -11.26
CA HIS A 26 11.69 -3.01 -10.49
C HIS A 26 12.84 -3.93 -10.05
N PRO A 27 14.12 -3.54 -10.21
CA PRO A 27 15.27 -4.41 -9.90
C PRO A 27 15.28 -4.95 -8.46
N GLN A 28 14.73 -4.18 -7.52
CA GLN A 28 14.66 -4.53 -6.10
C GLN A 28 13.33 -5.19 -5.68
N MET A 29 12.56 -5.74 -6.63
CA MET A 29 11.27 -6.39 -6.36
C MET A 29 11.36 -7.52 -5.31
N ALA A 30 12.47 -8.27 -5.30
CA ALA A 30 12.68 -9.32 -4.29
C ALA A 30 12.75 -8.74 -2.86
N LEU A 31 13.44 -7.60 -2.69
CA LEU A 31 13.52 -6.87 -1.43
C LEU A 31 12.16 -6.28 -1.04
N LEU A 32 11.45 -5.66 -1.99
CA LEU A 32 10.11 -5.14 -1.76
C LEU A 32 9.15 -6.23 -1.27
N ARG A 33 9.12 -7.40 -1.92
CA ARG A 33 8.30 -8.55 -1.49
C ARG A 33 8.64 -9.01 -0.08
N ARG A 34 9.92 -8.99 0.30
CA ARG A 34 10.35 -9.32 1.67
C ARG A 34 9.82 -8.31 2.68
N ILE A 35 9.89 -7.01 2.36
CA ILE A 35 9.34 -5.93 3.20
C ILE A 35 7.82 -6.09 3.34
N LEU A 36 7.09 -6.29 2.25
CA LEU A 36 5.63 -6.46 2.26
C LEU A 36 5.19 -7.68 3.07
N ARG A 37 5.92 -8.81 3.00
CA ARG A 37 5.66 -9.96 3.87
C ARG A 37 5.82 -9.61 5.35
N ARG A 38 6.85 -8.83 5.72
CA ARG A 38 7.01 -8.37 7.11
C ARG A 38 5.84 -7.52 7.57
N PHE A 39 5.39 -6.56 6.75
CA PHE A 39 4.20 -5.77 7.05
C PHE A 39 2.96 -6.64 7.21
N ALA A 40 2.73 -7.60 6.30
CA ALA A 40 1.60 -8.52 6.40
C ALA A 40 1.65 -9.40 7.67
N GLU A 41 2.82 -9.95 8.00
CA GLU A 41 3.01 -10.87 9.14
C GLU A 41 3.00 -10.18 10.50
N ARG A 42 3.70 -9.05 10.63
CA ARG A 42 4.00 -8.41 11.92
C ARG A 42 3.43 -6.99 12.06
N GLY A 43 3.05 -6.36 10.96
CA GLY A 43 2.81 -4.92 10.90
C GLY A 43 4.12 -4.15 10.71
N GLY A 44 4.07 -2.84 10.90
CA GLY A 44 5.24 -1.98 10.87
C GLY A 44 5.47 -1.25 12.19
N PRO A 45 6.51 -0.40 12.28
CA PRO A 45 7.53 -0.20 11.24
C PRO A 45 8.50 -1.39 11.14
N VAL A 46 9.16 -1.53 10.00
CA VAL A 46 10.17 -2.59 9.75
C VAL A 46 11.57 -2.00 9.94
N PRO A 47 12.34 -2.41 10.95
CA PRO A 47 13.73 -1.99 11.10
C PRO A 47 14.57 -2.41 9.89
N VAL A 48 15.45 -1.52 9.43
CA VAL A 48 16.41 -1.83 8.36
C VAL A 48 17.30 -3.00 8.78
N ALA A 49 17.70 -3.07 10.05
CA ALA A 49 18.50 -4.18 10.57
C ALA A 49 17.84 -5.56 10.37
N ASP A 50 16.51 -5.66 10.42
CA ASP A 50 15.77 -6.92 10.25
C ASP A 50 15.78 -7.46 8.80
N LEU A 51 16.16 -6.61 7.84
CA LEU A 51 16.28 -6.97 6.43
C LEU A 51 17.69 -7.46 6.09
N HIS A 52 18.68 -6.99 6.84
CA HIS A 52 20.09 -7.28 6.59
C HIS A 52 20.60 -8.39 7.52
N GLY A 53 20.26 -8.38 8.81
CA GLY A 53 20.96 -9.24 9.77
C GLY A 53 22.45 -8.89 9.85
N ALA A 54 23.28 -9.82 10.36
CA ALA A 54 24.73 -9.64 10.49
C ALA A 54 25.47 -9.88 9.15
N LEU A 55 25.10 -9.15 8.10
CA LEU A 55 25.79 -9.23 6.80
C LEU A 55 27.16 -8.53 6.85
N PRO A 56 28.12 -8.96 6.02
CA PRO A 56 29.36 -8.22 5.79
C PRO A 56 29.08 -6.79 5.31
N GLU A 57 29.96 -5.83 5.64
CA GLU A 57 29.77 -4.39 5.37
C GLU A 57 29.40 -4.07 3.91
N ARG A 58 30.03 -4.73 2.95
CA ARG A 58 29.74 -4.54 1.51
C ARG A 58 28.30 -4.90 1.15
N GLU A 59 27.78 -5.98 1.72
CA GLU A 59 26.41 -6.44 1.47
C GLU A 59 25.39 -5.54 2.19
N ALA A 60 25.74 -5.07 3.40
CA ALA A 60 24.94 -4.06 4.09
C ALA A 60 24.82 -2.77 3.28
N ARG A 61 25.92 -2.28 2.68
CA ARG A 61 25.88 -1.07 1.83
C ARG A 61 25.04 -1.25 0.58
N ALA A 62 25.23 -2.35 -0.15
CA ALA A 62 24.45 -2.64 -1.36
C ALA A 62 22.94 -2.69 -1.07
N ALA A 63 22.56 -3.18 0.11
CA ALA A 63 21.17 -3.29 0.48
C ALA A 63 20.58 -1.97 1.02
N GLN A 64 21.39 -1.10 1.64
CA GLN A 64 21.02 0.31 1.86
C GLN A 64 20.76 1.05 0.55
N ASP A 65 21.63 0.88 -0.46
CA ASP A 65 21.45 1.50 -1.77
C ASP A 65 20.16 0.96 -2.45
N ALA A 66 19.86 -0.34 -2.31
CA ALA A 66 18.61 -0.93 -2.79
C ALA A 66 17.35 -0.38 -2.09
N LEU A 67 17.42 -0.15 -0.77
CA LEU A 67 16.35 0.51 -0.03
C LEU A 67 16.16 1.95 -0.47
N ALA A 68 17.24 2.70 -0.67
CA ALA A 68 17.20 4.07 -1.15
C ALA A 68 16.58 4.16 -2.57
N ALA A 69 16.83 3.18 -3.44
CA ALA A 69 16.18 3.09 -4.74
C ALA A 69 14.66 2.86 -4.62
N LEU A 70 14.22 1.92 -3.77
CA LEU A 70 12.79 1.69 -3.51
C LEU A 70 12.10 2.93 -2.91
N ASP A 71 12.82 3.67 -2.06
CA ASP A 71 12.35 4.92 -1.48
C ASP A 71 12.21 5.99 -2.59
N ALA A 72 13.26 6.22 -3.39
CA ALA A 72 13.23 7.18 -4.50
C ALA A 72 12.09 6.93 -5.49
N ASP A 73 11.77 5.66 -5.76
CA ASP A 73 10.69 5.24 -6.67
C ASP A 73 9.30 5.20 -6.00
N ASP A 74 9.17 5.72 -4.77
CA ASP A 74 7.92 5.84 -4.01
C ASP A 74 7.21 4.48 -3.77
N LEU A 75 7.99 3.42 -3.58
CA LEU A 75 7.50 2.08 -3.24
C LEU A 75 7.49 1.85 -1.73
N ILE A 76 8.41 2.50 -1.02
CA ILE A 76 8.51 2.52 0.44
C ILE A 76 8.76 3.94 0.95
N ARG A 77 8.66 4.14 2.27
CA ARG A 77 9.23 5.29 2.97
C ARG A 77 10.28 4.84 3.98
N LEU A 78 11.51 5.32 3.80
CA LEU A 78 12.57 5.25 4.79
C LEU A 78 12.44 6.43 5.75
N ALA A 79 12.35 6.13 7.04
CA ALA A 79 12.31 7.10 8.14
C ALA A 79 13.46 6.81 9.11
N GLY A 80 14.65 7.31 8.77
CA GLY A 80 15.88 6.96 9.50
C GLY A 80 16.29 5.51 9.23
N ASP A 81 16.35 4.69 10.28
CA ASP A 81 16.78 3.29 10.24
C ASP A 81 15.61 2.29 10.15
N ARG A 82 14.43 2.75 9.76
CA ARG A 82 13.22 1.93 9.64
C ARG A 82 12.39 2.32 8.42
N ILE A 83 11.55 1.38 8.00
CA ILE A 83 10.54 1.56 6.96
C ILE A 83 9.19 1.67 7.67
N ASP A 84 8.54 2.82 7.57
CA ASP A 84 7.23 3.04 8.19
C ASP A 84 6.06 3.05 7.19
N LEU A 85 6.37 2.84 5.90
CA LEU A 85 5.40 2.68 4.83
C LEU A 85 5.98 1.79 3.73
N ALA A 86 5.19 0.84 3.24
CA ALA A 86 5.49 0.08 2.03
C ALA A 86 4.18 -0.26 1.34
N TYR A 87 3.92 0.33 0.16
CA TYR A 87 2.62 0.21 -0.50
C TYR A 87 2.21 -1.24 -0.69
N PRO A 88 1.01 -1.65 -0.22
CA PRO A 88 -0.11 -0.80 0.23
C PRO A 88 -0.18 -0.48 1.75
N PHE A 89 0.76 -0.94 2.56
CA PHE A 89 0.71 -0.87 4.03
C PHE A 89 1.30 0.42 4.63
N SER A 90 0.69 0.86 5.72
CA SER A 90 1.23 1.84 6.68
C SER A 90 1.62 1.14 7.99
N ALA A 91 2.70 1.59 8.62
CA ALA A 91 3.09 1.14 9.95
C ALA A 91 2.18 1.72 11.05
N GLY A 92 1.75 2.96 10.88
CA GLY A 92 0.93 3.70 11.83
C GLY A 92 -0.57 3.62 11.50
N PRO A 93 -1.44 3.92 12.48
CA PRO A 93 -2.87 4.02 12.25
C PRO A 93 -3.21 5.02 11.13
N THR A 94 -4.13 4.62 10.26
CA THR A 94 -4.74 5.48 9.23
C THR A 94 -6.27 5.34 9.32
N PRO A 95 -7.04 6.19 8.61
CA PRO A 95 -8.48 5.99 8.47
C PRO A 95 -8.88 4.67 7.79
N PHE A 96 -7.93 3.87 7.30
CA PHE A 96 -8.16 2.60 6.60
C PHE A 96 -7.60 1.44 7.41
N ALA A 97 -8.31 1.07 8.48
CA ALA A 97 -7.94 -0.05 9.33
C ALA A 97 -8.40 -1.38 8.72
N LEU A 98 -7.55 -2.39 8.79
CA LEU A 98 -7.76 -3.69 8.16
C LEU A 98 -7.78 -4.79 9.22
N ARG A 99 -8.68 -5.75 9.04
CA ARG A 99 -8.73 -7.01 9.78
C ARG A 99 -8.40 -8.14 8.83
N LEU A 100 -7.21 -8.70 8.98
CA LEU A 100 -6.77 -9.89 8.26
C LEU A 100 -7.23 -11.16 8.97
N THR A 101 -7.10 -12.31 8.29
CA THR A 101 -7.32 -13.64 8.86
C THR A 101 -6.53 -13.81 10.16
N GLY A 102 -7.16 -14.44 11.16
CA GLY A 102 -6.57 -14.66 12.48
C GLY A 102 -6.60 -13.41 13.39
N GLY A 103 -7.39 -12.39 13.04
CA GLY A 103 -7.59 -11.20 13.88
C GLY A 103 -6.42 -10.20 13.84
N ARG A 104 -5.48 -10.36 12.90
CA ARG A 104 -4.34 -9.45 12.75
C ARG A 104 -4.80 -8.11 12.20
N GLN A 105 -4.49 -7.02 12.90
CA GLN A 105 -4.83 -5.67 12.47
C GLN A 105 -3.70 -5.03 11.66
N ARG A 106 -4.03 -4.39 10.54
CA ARG A 106 -3.10 -3.61 9.70
C ARG A 106 -3.73 -2.27 9.32
N TYR A 107 -2.95 -1.42 8.69
CA TYR A 107 -3.41 -0.15 8.15
C TYR A 107 -2.96 -0.02 6.70
N ALA A 108 -3.86 0.48 5.84
CA ALA A 108 -3.54 0.82 4.47
C ALA A 108 -3.22 2.31 4.36
N VAL A 109 -2.47 2.70 3.32
CA VAL A 109 -2.12 4.09 3.07
C VAL A 109 -3.33 4.90 2.57
N CYS A 110 -4.17 4.32 1.71
CA CYS A 110 -5.38 4.97 1.20
C CYS A 110 -6.53 3.97 0.94
N ALA A 111 -7.66 4.48 0.45
CA ALA A 111 -8.81 3.65 0.10
C ALA A 111 -8.49 2.59 -0.97
N ILE A 112 -7.78 2.97 -2.04
CA ILE A 112 -7.40 2.03 -3.12
C ILE A 112 -6.41 0.98 -2.61
N ASP A 113 -5.43 1.39 -1.81
CA ASP A 113 -4.48 0.49 -1.18
C ASP A 113 -5.18 -0.52 -0.27
N ALA A 114 -6.19 -0.10 0.48
CA ALA A 114 -7.00 -0.99 1.32
C ALA A 114 -7.70 -2.08 0.50
N LEU A 115 -8.28 -1.72 -0.65
CA LEU A 115 -8.89 -2.66 -1.58
C LEU A 115 -7.87 -3.63 -2.19
N GLY A 116 -6.64 -3.15 -2.46
CA GLY A 116 -5.58 -3.94 -3.08
C GLY A 116 -4.95 -5.02 -2.19
N ILE A 117 -5.19 -5.01 -0.86
CA ILE A 117 -4.51 -5.94 0.05
C ILE A 117 -5.08 -7.36 -0.01
N ALA A 118 -6.39 -7.52 -0.16
CA ALA A 118 -7.02 -8.84 -0.28
C ALA A 118 -6.47 -9.64 -1.50
N PRO A 119 -6.47 -9.10 -2.73
CA PRO A 119 -5.87 -9.79 -3.87
C PRO A 119 -4.36 -10.00 -3.71
N MET A 120 -3.64 -9.04 -3.09
CA MET A 120 -2.19 -9.19 -2.85
C MET A 120 -1.86 -10.36 -1.91
N LEU A 121 -2.68 -10.58 -0.86
CA LEU A 121 -2.46 -11.65 0.12
C LEU A 121 -3.12 -12.98 -0.29
N GLY A 122 -4.10 -12.95 -1.20
CA GLY A 122 -4.90 -14.12 -1.55
C GLY A 122 -5.83 -14.56 -0.42
N GLU A 123 -6.19 -13.66 0.50
CA GLU A 123 -7.12 -13.93 1.61
C GLU A 123 -8.16 -12.80 1.78
N PRO A 124 -9.33 -13.09 2.38
CA PRO A 124 -10.32 -12.06 2.70
C PRO A 124 -9.79 -11.03 3.71
N VAL A 125 -10.18 -9.77 3.52
CA VAL A 125 -9.81 -8.66 4.41
C VAL A 125 -11.05 -7.85 4.77
N GLY A 126 -11.28 -7.63 6.06
CA GLY A 126 -12.26 -6.66 6.52
C GLY A 126 -11.64 -5.25 6.57
N ILE A 127 -12.34 -4.26 6.03
CA ILE A 127 -11.92 -2.84 6.06
C ILE A 127 -12.86 -2.09 6.99
N VAL A 128 -12.28 -1.27 7.86
CA VAL A 128 -13.01 -0.30 8.70
C VAL A 128 -12.49 1.08 8.38
N SER A 129 -13.41 1.97 8.07
CA SER A 129 -13.12 3.37 7.75
C SER A 129 -14.34 4.22 8.08
N GLU A 130 -14.39 5.40 7.47
CA GLU A 130 -15.46 6.37 7.60
C GLU A 130 -15.55 7.20 6.32
N CYS A 131 -16.75 7.63 5.98
CA CYS A 131 -16.94 8.52 4.86
C CYS A 131 -16.20 9.83 5.13
N HIS A 132 -15.28 10.21 4.24
CA HIS A 132 -14.50 11.43 4.41
C HIS A 132 -15.33 12.71 4.14
N HIS A 133 -16.55 12.56 3.60
CA HIS A 133 -17.50 13.66 3.44
C HIS A 133 -18.45 13.80 4.66
N CYS A 134 -19.19 12.75 5.00
CA CYS A 134 -20.24 12.82 6.02
C CYS A 134 -19.91 12.13 7.35
N ARG A 135 -18.71 11.53 7.48
CA ARG A 135 -18.22 10.86 8.69
C ARG A 135 -18.98 9.60 9.10
N MET A 136 -19.92 9.12 8.27
CA MET A 136 -20.61 7.87 8.52
C MET A 136 -19.61 6.70 8.59
N PRO A 137 -19.66 5.85 9.63
CA PRO A 137 -18.80 4.67 9.72
C PRO A 137 -18.99 3.76 8.51
N LEU A 138 -17.89 3.25 7.98
CA LEU A 138 -17.87 2.29 6.88
C LEU A 138 -17.21 1.00 7.36
N ALA A 139 -17.85 -0.13 7.10
CA ALA A 139 -17.29 -1.45 7.30
C ALA A 139 -17.67 -2.31 6.09
N LEU A 140 -16.68 -2.88 5.42
CA LEU A 140 -16.88 -3.72 4.24
C LEU A 140 -15.88 -4.86 4.22
N SER A 141 -16.21 -5.90 3.46
CA SER A 141 -15.34 -7.05 3.24
C SER A 141 -14.79 -7.01 1.81
N VAL A 142 -13.51 -7.34 1.64
CA VAL A 142 -12.87 -7.48 0.34
C VAL A 142 -12.31 -8.89 0.23
N MET A 143 -12.75 -9.59 -0.80
CA MET A 143 -12.29 -10.92 -1.18
C MET A 143 -11.12 -10.80 -2.17
N PRO A 144 -10.33 -11.86 -2.39
CA PRO A 144 -9.24 -11.83 -3.36
C PRO A 144 -9.66 -11.47 -4.80
N ASP A 145 -10.93 -11.66 -5.15
CA ASP A 145 -11.53 -11.34 -6.45
C ASP A 145 -12.26 -9.98 -6.47
N GLY A 146 -12.42 -9.31 -5.32
CA GLY A 146 -12.98 -7.96 -5.25
C GLY A 146 -13.82 -7.69 -3.99
N PRO A 147 -14.43 -6.49 -3.89
CA PRO A 147 -15.32 -6.14 -2.78
C PRO A 147 -16.54 -7.07 -2.70
N ALA A 148 -16.93 -7.43 -1.48
CA ALA A 148 -18.13 -8.21 -1.24
C ALA A 148 -19.40 -7.34 -1.40
N PRO A 149 -20.61 -7.95 -1.47
CA PRO A 149 -21.86 -7.19 -1.62
C PRO A 149 -22.14 -6.15 -0.53
N ASP A 150 -21.51 -6.26 0.65
CA ASP A 150 -21.60 -5.27 1.73
C ASP A 150 -20.93 -3.93 1.39
N ALA A 151 -20.16 -3.86 0.29
CA ALA A 151 -19.57 -2.64 -0.24
C ALA A 151 -20.49 -1.87 -1.22
N GLU A 152 -21.73 -2.33 -1.45
CA GLU A 152 -22.66 -1.69 -2.37
C GLU A 152 -22.87 -0.20 -2.04
N GLY A 153 -22.76 0.67 -3.06
CA GLY A 153 -22.92 2.12 -2.91
C GLY A 153 -21.71 2.85 -2.30
N ILE A 154 -20.66 2.13 -1.87
CA ILE A 154 -19.40 2.76 -1.42
C ILE A 154 -18.60 3.20 -2.65
N MET A 155 -18.14 4.45 -2.64
CA MET A 155 -17.32 5.02 -3.71
C MET A 155 -15.95 5.45 -3.17
N VAL A 156 -14.94 5.36 -4.04
CA VAL A 156 -13.59 5.86 -3.79
C VAL A 156 -13.36 7.12 -4.60
N TRP A 157 -12.73 8.12 -3.96
CA TRP A 157 -12.31 9.33 -4.64
C TRP A 157 -10.88 9.16 -5.15
N VAL A 158 -10.68 9.28 -6.47
CA VAL A 158 -9.35 9.17 -7.09
C VAL A 158 -8.95 10.53 -7.66
N GLY A 159 -7.87 11.09 -7.11
CA GLY A 159 -7.23 12.30 -7.64
C GLY A 159 -6.24 11.96 -8.75
N GLN A 160 -6.21 12.77 -9.81
CA GLN A 160 -5.11 12.70 -10.79
C GLN A 160 -3.85 13.34 -10.20
N ARG A 161 -2.69 12.75 -10.48
CA ARG A 161 -1.39 13.31 -10.10
C ARG A 161 -0.86 14.15 -11.25
N GLU A 162 -0.49 15.40 -10.97
CA GLU A 162 0.32 16.18 -11.91
C GLU A 162 1.74 15.61 -12.00
N ALA A 163 2.37 15.75 -13.16
CA ALA A 163 3.76 15.35 -13.34
C ALA A 163 4.67 16.17 -12.40
N GLY A 164 5.45 15.47 -11.55
CA GLY A 164 6.30 16.10 -10.54
C GLY A 164 5.66 16.26 -9.14
N ALA A 165 4.40 15.86 -8.96
CA ALA A 165 3.76 15.89 -7.64
C ALA A 165 4.44 14.95 -6.63
N HIS A 166 4.44 15.37 -5.35
CA HIS A 166 5.11 14.73 -4.22
C HIS A 166 4.86 13.22 -4.09
N ARG A 167 5.84 12.51 -3.52
CA ARG A 167 5.77 11.09 -3.16
C ARG A 167 4.46 10.82 -2.39
N ILE A 168 3.69 9.79 -2.78
CA ILE A 168 2.47 9.42 -2.05
C ILE A 168 2.85 9.15 -0.59
N ALA A 169 4.06 8.61 -0.38
CA ALA A 169 4.58 8.31 0.94
C ALA A 169 4.70 9.52 1.88
N SER A 170 4.80 10.74 1.34
CA SER A 170 4.87 11.99 2.13
C SER A 170 3.52 12.69 2.29
N SER A 171 2.42 12.09 1.84
CA SER A 171 1.06 12.66 1.88
C SER A 171 0.19 12.07 3.00
N LEU A 172 0.78 11.21 3.84
CA LEU A 172 0.14 10.58 5.01
C LEU A 172 0.15 11.47 6.25
#